data_AF-A0A7Z7I9M4-F1
#
_entry.id   AF-A0A7Z7I9M4-F1
#
_cell.length_a   1.000
_cell.length_b   1.000
_cell.length_c   1.000
_cell.angle_alpha   90.00
_cell.angle_beta   90.00
_cell.angle_gamma   90.00
#
_symmetry.space_group_name_H-M   'P 1'
#
loop_
_entity.id
_entity.type
_entity.pdbx_description
1 polymer ?
#
loop_
_entity_poly.entity_id
_entity_poly.type
_entity_poly.pdbx_seq_one_letter_code
_entity_poly.pdbx_strand_id
1 'polypeptide(L)'
;MLDHPVIRSLLSLMFLFYGSHVGAQTARPESITFNYLRAMTPGENSALSGECDGNTSSAEVTCRFTQLSVHYAMDPKELSAEIAKEIADVRAKAGNDPRKVTDPICTDIFRRRAEVERIAQTSKNALMIQQLQALISLCNNPTMAALEKWIQQSLLAQTKTCKVTVFQNEPVKFKKVGPNKWLANVGPQGLCHSIYLYTMENDPQHTTLWKWSQVRTFADKTGELCKGVETNYRVEYGWQGGDLPMTCDAISFGF
;
A
#
# COMPACT_ATOMS: atom_id res chain seq x y z
N MET A 1 7.32 -16.78 78.72
CA MET A 1 6.46 -16.66 77.53
C MET A 1 6.69 -15.28 76.95
N LEU A 2 7.46 -15.26 75.84
CA LEU A 2 7.47 -14.30 74.72
C LEU A 2 7.31 -12.81 75.09
N ASP A 3 8.41 -12.12 75.30
CA ASP A 3 9.27 -11.45 74.30
C ASP A 3 8.71 -10.11 73.80
N HIS A 4 9.46 -9.11 74.24
CA HIS A 4 9.32 -7.67 74.11
C HIS A 4 10.50 -7.19 73.23
N PRO A 5 10.86 -5.91 73.27
CA PRO A 5 10.72 -4.87 72.26
C PRO A 5 11.84 -4.75 71.19
N VAL A 6 11.51 -3.96 70.17
CA VAL A 6 12.38 -3.13 69.32
C VAL A 6 13.71 -2.73 70.01
N ILE A 7 14.84 -3.27 69.53
CA ILE A 7 16.21 -2.92 69.97
C ILE A 7 17.26 -3.11 68.84
N ARG A 8 18.06 -2.03 68.63
CA ARG A 8 19.47 -1.89 68.13
C ARG A 8 19.79 -2.25 66.66
N SER A 9 20.39 -1.37 65.83
CA SER A 9 21.60 -0.52 65.94
C SER A 9 22.94 -1.27 65.74
N LEU A 10 23.77 -0.71 64.85
CA LEU A 10 25.24 -0.82 64.67
C LEU A 10 25.85 -1.80 63.64
N LEU A 11 26.35 -1.20 62.55
CA LEU A 11 27.78 -1.18 62.15
C LEU A 11 28.57 -2.51 62.14
N SER A 12 28.90 -3.02 60.94
CA SER A 12 30.29 -3.06 60.42
C SER A 12 30.46 -4.09 59.30
N LEU A 13 31.06 -3.61 58.21
CA LEU A 13 32.01 -4.30 57.33
C LEU A 13 32.10 -5.83 57.44
N MET A 14 31.64 -6.51 56.38
CA MET A 14 32.52 -7.44 55.68
C MET A 14 32.35 -7.23 54.17
N PHE A 15 33.40 -6.68 53.58
CA PHE A 15 33.80 -6.95 52.21
C PHE A 15 33.57 -8.42 51.89
N LEU A 16 33.07 -8.74 50.69
CA LEU A 16 33.62 -9.76 49.79
C LEU A 16 32.76 -9.80 48.51
N PHE A 17 33.41 -9.48 47.40
CA PHE A 17 33.07 -9.87 46.03
C PHE A 17 31.67 -9.52 45.48
N TYR A 18 31.48 -8.25 45.11
CA TYR A 18 30.80 -7.97 43.85
C TYR A 18 31.81 -7.36 42.88
N GLY A 19 32.53 -8.24 42.19
CA GLY A 19 33.15 -7.88 40.92
C GLY A 19 32.01 -7.46 39.99
N SER A 20 31.81 -6.15 39.86
CA SER A 20 30.94 -5.60 38.84
C SER A 20 31.58 -5.93 37.50
N HIS A 21 31.16 -7.03 36.89
CA HIS A 21 31.26 -7.17 35.45
C HIS A 21 30.47 -6.00 34.85
N VAL A 22 31.15 -4.90 34.61
CA VAL A 22 30.80 -3.94 33.57
C VAL A 22 30.95 -4.71 32.28
N GLY A 23 29.98 -5.58 31.99
CA GLY A 23 29.75 -6.07 30.65
C GLY A 23 29.41 -4.82 29.86
N ALA A 24 30.39 -4.34 29.08
CA ALA A 24 30.11 -3.44 27.99
C ALA A 24 29.02 -4.12 27.16
N GLN A 25 27.78 -3.67 27.32
CA GLN A 25 26.75 -3.90 26.33
C GLN A 25 27.29 -3.19 25.09
N THR A 26 28.01 -3.94 24.26
CA THR A 26 28.35 -3.49 22.93
C THR A 26 27.00 -3.23 22.27
N ALA A 27 26.67 -1.95 22.09
CA ALA A 27 25.48 -1.53 21.39
C ALA A 27 25.46 -2.31 20.09
N ARG A 28 24.46 -3.19 19.94
CA ARG A 28 24.31 -3.92 18.68
C ARG A 28 24.20 -2.86 17.58
N PRO A 29 24.92 -3.01 16.47
CA PRO A 29 24.81 -2.06 15.38
C PRO A 29 23.32 -1.93 15.00
N GLU A 30 22.80 -0.70 15.01
CA GLU A 30 21.40 -0.45 14.64
C GLU A 30 21.17 -0.91 13.21
N SER A 31 20.35 -1.95 13.06
CA SER A 31 19.89 -2.43 11.76
C SER A 31 19.07 -1.34 11.08
N ILE A 32 19.27 -1.15 9.77
CA ILE A 32 18.50 -0.17 9.02
C ILE A 32 17.18 -0.82 8.59
N THR A 33 16.09 -0.37 9.20
CA THR A 33 14.73 -0.82 8.92
C THR A 33 13.80 0.39 8.82
N PHE A 34 12.93 0.38 7.81
CA PHE A 34 11.93 1.39 7.55
C PHE A 34 10.54 0.78 7.73
N ASN A 35 9.80 1.21 8.74
CA ASN A 35 8.43 0.75 8.96
C ASN A 35 7.47 1.74 8.29
N TYR A 36 7.02 1.42 7.07
CA TYR A 36 6.00 2.14 6.30
C TYR A 36 6.11 3.67 6.38
N LEU A 37 7.21 4.20 5.85
CA LEU A 37 7.36 5.63 5.60
C LEU A 37 6.22 6.12 4.73
N ARG A 38 5.58 7.21 5.14
CA ARG A 38 4.44 7.81 4.44
C ARG A 38 4.91 8.74 3.34
N ALA A 39 4.18 8.78 2.23
CA ALA A 39 4.46 9.73 1.16
C ALA A 39 4.40 11.18 1.69
N MET A 40 5.38 11.97 1.27
CA MET A 40 5.46 13.41 1.51
C MET A 40 5.12 14.21 0.25
N THR A 41 5.10 13.54 -0.91
CA THR A 41 4.74 14.14 -2.20
C THR A 41 3.22 14.27 -2.33
N PRO A 42 2.68 15.46 -2.65
CA PRO A 42 1.23 15.64 -2.83
C PRO A 42 0.65 14.74 -3.91
N GLY A 43 -0.49 14.11 -3.63
CA GLY A 43 -1.18 13.20 -4.55
C GLY A 43 -0.59 11.80 -4.64
N GLU A 44 0.56 11.54 -4.01
CA GLU A 44 1.14 10.21 -3.93
C GLU A 44 0.49 9.44 -2.78
N ASN A 45 -0.27 8.41 -3.13
CA ASN A 45 -1.06 7.62 -2.21
C ASN A 45 -0.35 6.30 -1.91
N SER A 46 0.83 6.38 -1.30
CA SER A 46 1.64 5.20 -1.05
C SER A 46 2.45 5.26 0.24
N ALA A 47 2.90 4.09 0.67
CA ALA A 47 3.79 3.90 1.80
C ALA A 47 4.93 2.98 1.41
N LEU A 48 6.10 3.19 2.02
CA LEU A 48 7.32 2.45 1.71
C LEU A 48 7.88 1.81 2.99
N SER A 49 8.04 0.50 2.99
CA SER A 49 8.84 -0.20 3.98
C SER A 49 10.12 -0.74 3.36
N GLY A 50 11.11 -1.04 4.20
CA GLY A 50 12.32 -1.70 3.72
C GLY A 50 13.23 -2.17 4.83
N GLU A 51 14.10 -3.10 4.47
CA GLU A 51 15.05 -3.75 5.36
C GLU A 51 16.40 -3.84 4.65
N CYS A 52 17.49 -3.51 5.36
CA CYS A 52 18.82 -3.55 4.79
C CYS A 52 19.74 -4.56 5.46
N ASP A 53 20.49 -5.27 4.63
CA ASP A 53 21.67 -6.04 5.03
C ASP A 53 22.81 -5.05 5.32
N GLY A 54 23.13 -4.86 6.59
CA GLY A 54 24.13 -3.91 7.08
C GLY A 54 23.60 -3.04 8.23
N ASN A 55 24.37 -2.04 8.63
CA ASN A 55 23.98 -1.09 9.69
C ASN A 55 24.38 0.34 9.33
N THR A 56 24.02 1.30 10.18
CA THR A 56 24.30 2.73 9.98
C THR A 56 25.79 3.09 9.91
N SER A 57 26.69 2.21 10.35
CA SER A 57 28.15 2.40 10.23
C SER A 57 28.74 1.82 8.94
N SER A 58 27.98 1.02 8.20
CA SER A 58 28.44 0.37 6.97
C SER A 58 28.62 1.38 5.83
N ALA A 59 29.75 1.28 5.12
CA ALA A 59 30.01 2.07 3.92
C ALA A 59 29.09 1.70 2.75
N GLU A 60 28.64 0.44 2.71
CA GLU A 60 27.66 -0.06 1.75
C GLU A 60 26.60 -0.88 2.49
N VAL A 61 25.35 -0.78 2.04
CA VAL A 61 24.22 -1.58 2.55
C VAL A 61 23.38 -2.06 1.38
N THR A 62 22.74 -3.22 1.51
CA THR A 62 21.83 -3.74 0.48
C THR A 62 20.43 -3.78 1.03
N CYS A 63 19.51 -3.02 0.44
CA CYS A 63 18.15 -2.85 0.96
C CYS A 63 17.11 -3.50 0.05
N ARG A 64 16.10 -4.13 0.65
CA ARG A 64 14.89 -4.62 -0.02
C ARG A 64 13.74 -3.71 0.38
N PHE A 65 12.93 -3.31 -0.58
CA PHE A 65 11.80 -2.41 -0.35
C PHE A 65 10.49 -3.05 -0.74
N THR A 66 9.46 -2.76 0.05
CA THR A 66 8.07 -3.03 -0.30
C THR A 66 7.34 -1.70 -0.33
N GLN A 67 6.76 -1.36 -1.48
CA GLN A 67 5.90 -0.20 -1.65
C GLN A 67 4.45 -0.66 -1.72
N LEU A 68 3.60 -0.04 -0.90
CA LEU A 68 2.16 -0.17 -0.97
C LEU A 68 1.61 1.08 -1.64
N SER A 69 0.85 0.93 -2.72
CA SER A 69 0.08 2.03 -3.32
C SER A 69 -1.40 1.77 -3.14
N VAL A 70 -2.15 2.81 -2.79
CA VAL A 70 -3.60 2.77 -2.63
C VAL A 70 -4.23 3.75 -3.60
N HIS A 71 -5.15 3.26 -4.43
CA HIS A 71 -5.90 4.09 -5.36
C HIS A 71 -7.37 3.66 -5.35
N TYR A 72 -8.27 4.54 -5.77
CA TYR A 72 -9.65 4.14 -5.99
C TYR A 72 -9.71 3.15 -7.16
N ALA A 73 -10.58 2.14 -7.08
CA ALA A 73 -10.82 1.23 -8.20
C ALA A 73 -11.35 1.97 -9.45
N MET A 74 -12.00 3.12 -9.22
CA MET A 74 -12.41 4.10 -10.21
C MET A 74 -12.30 5.49 -9.58
N ASP A 75 -11.76 6.49 -10.29
CA ASP A 75 -11.73 7.86 -9.78
C ASP A 75 -13.19 8.38 -9.60
N PRO A 76 -13.60 8.81 -8.41
CA PRO A 76 -14.94 9.38 -8.18
C PRO A 76 -15.31 10.53 -9.14
N LYS A 77 -14.32 11.27 -9.65
CA LYS A 77 -14.54 12.36 -10.62
C LYS A 77 -14.96 11.86 -12.00
N GLU A 78 -14.62 10.63 -12.35
CA GLU A 78 -14.93 10.01 -13.64
C GLU A 78 -16.31 9.35 -13.67
N LEU A 79 -16.92 9.13 -12.49
CA LEU A 79 -18.16 8.37 -12.33
C LEU A 79 -19.28 8.79 -13.29
N SER A 80 -19.55 10.09 -13.39
CA SER A 80 -20.66 10.59 -14.22
C SER A 80 -20.43 10.35 -15.70
N ALA A 81 -19.19 10.48 -16.17
CA ALA A 81 -18.84 10.25 -17.57
C ALA A 81 -18.91 8.76 -17.90
N GLU A 82 -18.40 7.91 -17.00
CA GLU A 82 -18.38 6.45 -17.21
C GLU A 82 -19.80 5.85 -17.14
N ILE A 83 -20.67 6.32 -16.24
CA ILE A 83 -22.09 5.93 -16.24
C ILE A 83 -22.75 6.26 -17.58
N ALA A 84 -22.56 7.48 -18.09
CA ALA A 84 -23.20 7.90 -19.33
C ALA A 84 -22.72 7.07 -20.53
N LYS A 85 -21.41 6.80 -20.58
CA LYS A 85 -20.77 5.96 -21.60
C LYS A 85 -21.28 4.52 -21.55
N GLU A 86 -21.24 3.87 -20.39
CA GLU A 86 -21.69 2.48 -20.24
C GLU A 86 -23.19 2.32 -20.55
N ILE A 87 -24.04 3.26 -20.11
CA ILE A 87 -25.47 3.24 -20.46
C ILE A 87 -25.67 3.37 -21.98
N ALA A 88 -24.94 4.25 -22.65
CA ALA A 88 -25.02 4.42 -24.10
C ALA A 88 -24.59 3.14 -24.84
N ASP A 89 -23.46 2.55 -24.44
CA ASP A 89 -22.93 1.31 -25.02
C ASP A 89 -23.88 0.14 -24.82
N VAL A 90 -24.46 0.01 -23.63
CA VAL A 90 -25.41 -1.06 -23.32
C VAL A 90 -26.73 -0.87 -24.04
N ARG A 91 -27.23 0.35 -24.19
CA ARG A 91 -28.41 0.65 -25.03
C ARG A 91 -28.16 0.30 -26.49
N ALA A 92 -26.99 0.61 -27.03
CA ALA A 92 -26.63 0.27 -28.40
C ALA A 92 -26.60 -1.26 -28.62
N LYS A 93 -26.09 -2.03 -27.65
CA LYS A 93 -26.02 -3.50 -27.71
C LYS A 93 -27.38 -4.18 -27.48
N ALA A 94 -28.16 -3.71 -26.50
CA ALA A 94 -29.46 -4.27 -26.15
C ALA A 94 -30.55 -3.92 -27.17
N GLY A 95 -30.49 -2.72 -27.76
CA GLY A 95 -31.62 -2.15 -28.49
C GLY A 95 -32.85 -2.07 -27.58
N ASN A 96 -33.94 -2.73 -27.98
CA ASN A 96 -35.17 -2.81 -27.18
C ASN A 96 -35.23 -4.02 -26.23
N ASP A 97 -34.24 -4.91 -26.27
CA ASP A 97 -34.24 -6.15 -25.49
C ASP A 97 -33.03 -6.22 -24.54
N PRO A 98 -33.20 -5.92 -23.24
CA PRO A 98 -32.11 -5.98 -22.27
C PRO A 98 -31.51 -7.39 -22.13
N ARG A 99 -32.26 -8.45 -22.50
CA ARG A 99 -31.81 -9.84 -22.40
C ARG A 99 -30.59 -10.14 -23.25
N LYS A 100 -30.43 -9.45 -24.38
CA LYS A 100 -29.23 -9.58 -25.23
C LYS A 100 -27.93 -9.29 -24.49
N VAL A 101 -27.98 -8.45 -23.45
CA VAL A 101 -26.83 -8.13 -22.60
C VAL A 101 -26.85 -8.94 -21.30
N THR A 102 -28.03 -9.14 -20.70
CA THR A 102 -28.12 -9.78 -19.38
C THR A 102 -28.04 -11.30 -19.42
N ASP A 103 -28.53 -11.97 -20.47
CA ASP A 103 -28.65 -13.44 -20.50
C ASP A 103 -27.32 -14.18 -20.32
N PRO A 104 -26.18 -13.76 -20.92
CA PRO A 104 -24.88 -14.39 -20.66
C PRO A 104 -24.48 -14.34 -19.19
N ILE A 105 -24.72 -13.20 -18.53
CA ILE A 105 -24.39 -12.97 -17.12
C ILE A 105 -25.34 -13.76 -16.22
N CYS A 106 -26.65 -13.67 -16.51
CA CYS A 106 -27.69 -14.29 -15.71
C CYS A 106 -27.69 -15.81 -15.80
N THR A 107 -27.32 -16.37 -16.94
CA THR A 107 -27.17 -17.83 -17.09
C THR A 107 -26.10 -18.37 -16.13
N ASP A 108 -24.95 -17.69 -16.01
CA ASP A 108 -23.92 -18.13 -15.06
C ASP A 108 -24.36 -17.97 -13.60
N ILE A 109 -25.02 -16.84 -13.28
CA ILE A 109 -25.58 -16.60 -11.94
C ILE A 109 -26.61 -17.66 -11.57
N PHE A 110 -27.52 -18.03 -12.47
CA PHE A 110 -28.51 -19.07 -12.21
C PHE A 110 -27.87 -20.45 -12.08
N ARG A 111 -26.87 -20.76 -12.90
CA ARG A 111 -26.09 -22.01 -12.79
C ARG A 111 -25.40 -22.14 -11.42
N ARG A 112 -24.94 -21.02 -10.86
CA ARG A 112 -24.21 -20.96 -9.58
C ARG A 112 -25.06 -20.43 -8.43
N ARG A 113 -26.39 -20.44 -8.56
CA ARG A 113 -27.27 -19.69 -7.64
C ARG A 113 -27.05 -20.03 -6.16
N ALA A 114 -26.96 -21.31 -5.83
CA ALA A 114 -26.71 -21.74 -4.46
C ALA A 114 -25.35 -21.26 -3.92
N GLU A 115 -24.33 -21.22 -4.77
CA GLU A 115 -23.01 -20.67 -4.42
C GLU A 115 -23.08 -19.16 -4.22
N VAL A 116 -23.73 -18.43 -5.13
CA VAL A 116 -23.90 -16.97 -5.05
C VAL A 116 -24.68 -16.57 -3.80
N GLU A 117 -25.77 -17.26 -3.49
CA GLU A 117 -26.57 -17.03 -2.28
C GLU A 117 -25.77 -17.34 -1.01
N ARG A 118 -25.00 -18.45 -0.99
CA ARG A 118 -24.09 -18.78 0.11
C ARG A 118 -23.03 -17.69 0.31
N ILE A 119 -22.44 -17.19 -0.77
CA ILE A 119 -21.45 -16.11 -0.72
C ILE A 119 -22.10 -14.84 -0.15
N ALA A 120 -23.29 -14.47 -0.61
CA ALA A 120 -24.01 -13.31 -0.10
C ALA A 120 -24.36 -13.43 1.39
N GLN A 121 -24.64 -14.64 1.89
CA GLN A 121 -24.95 -14.88 3.31
C GLN A 121 -23.69 -14.95 4.20
N THR A 122 -22.55 -15.37 3.65
CA THR A 122 -21.32 -15.60 4.43
C THR A 122 -20.30 -14.47 4.31
N SER A 123 -20.44 -13.59 3.31
CA SER A 123 -19.57 -12.44 3.12
C SER A 123 -19.73 -11.44 4.26
N LYS A 124 -18.61 -10.84 4.68
CA LYS A 124 -18.59 -9.67 5.57
C LYS A 124 -18.58 -8.35 4.82
N ASN A 125 -18.50 -8.40 3.48
CA ASN A 125 -18.44 -7.22 2.63
C ASN A 125 -19.86 -6.80 2.21
N ALA A 126 -20.42 -5.81 2.92
CA ALA A 126 -21.77 -5.31 2.66
C ALA A 126 -21.96 -4.78 1.22
N LEU A 127 -20.93 -4.15 0.66
CA LEU A 127 -20.95 -3.61 -0.71
C LEU A 127 -21.08 -4.74 -1.74
N MET A 128 -20.32 -5.81 -1.56
CA MET A 128 -20.39 -7.01 -2.40
C MET A 128 -21.77 -7.68 -2.30
N ILE A 129 -22.33 -7.80 -1.09
CA ILE A 129 -23.68 -8.36 -0.90
C ILE A 129 -24.71 -7.53 -1.65
N GLN A 130 -24.65 -6.20 -1.53
CA GLN A 130 -25.55 -5.29 -2.23
C GLN A 130 -25.44 -5.44 -3.76
N GLN A 131 -24.23 -5.56 -4.30
CA GLN A 131 -24.01 -5.78 -5.73
C GLN A 131 -24.58 -7.12 -6.22
N LEU A 132 -24.37 -8.20 -5.45
CA LEU A 132 -24.93 -9.52 -5.79
C LEU A 132 -26.45 -9.53 -5.76
N GLN A 133 -27.06 -8.88 -4.76
CA GLN A 133 -28.52 -8.76 -4.68
C GLN A 133 -29.09 -7.95 -5.85
N ALA A 134 -28.43 -6.85 -6.24
CA ALA A 134 -28.82 -6.06 -7.40
C ALA A 134 -28.73 -6.88 -8.69
N LEU A 135 -27.67 -7.69 -8.84
CA LEU A 135 -27.50 -8.58 -10.00
C LEU A 135 -28.56 -9.68 -10.04
N ILE A 136 -28.85 -10.34 -8.92
CA ILE A 136 -29.93 -11.34 -8.83
C ILE A 136 -31.28 -10.70 -9.19
N SER A 137 -31.54 -9.48 -8.68
CA SER A 137 -32.77 -8.76 -9.00
C SER A 137 -32.89 -8.43 -10.49
N LEU A 138 -31.78 -8.01 -11.13
CA LEU A 138 -31.72 -7.78 -12.57
C LEU A 138 -32.02 -9.06 -13.35
N CYS A 139 -31.43 -10.19 -12.95
CA CYS A 139 -31.61 -11.47 -13.63
C CYS A 139 -33.02 -12.04 -13.49
N ASN A 140 -33.70 -11.80 -12.37
CA ASN A 140 -35.09 -12.22 -12.18
C ASN A 140 -36.08 -11.39 -13.02
N ASN A 141 -35.77 -10.11 -13.28
CA ASN A 141 -36.64 -9.21 -14.04
C ASN A 141 -35.81 -8.26 -14.92
N PRO A 142 -35.29 -8.74 -16.07
CA PRO A 142 -34.43 -7.94 -16.94
C PRO A 142 -35.24 -6.84 -17.64
N THR A 143 -35.02 -5.60 -17.23
CA THR A 143 -35.56 -4.40 -17.86
C THR A 143 -34.41 -3.43 -18.13
N MET A 144 -34.54 -2.55 -19.12
CA MET A 144 -33.52 -1.52 -19.38
C MET A 144 -33.28 -0.64 -18.15
N ALA A 145 -34.36 -0.27 -17.44
CA ALA A 145 -34.24 0.51 -16.20
C ALA A 145 -33.48 -0.24 -15.09
N ALA A 146 -33.73 -1.56 -14.92
CA ALA A 146 -33.00 -2.37 -13.96
C ALA A 146 -31.51 -2.52 -14.34
N LEU A 147 -31.22 -2.67 -15.63
CA LEU A 147 -29.85 -2.78 -16.15
C LEU A 147 -29.06 -1.50 -15.93
N GLU A 148 -29.64 -0.35 -16.27
CA GLU A 148 -29.03 0.96 -16.03
C GLU A 148 -28.79 1.24 -14.55
N LYS A 149 -29.77 0.88 -13.70
CA LYS A 149 -29.62 0.98 -12.24
C LYS A 149 -28.49 0.10 -11.72
N TRP A 150 -28.38 -1.13 -12.22
CA TRP A 150 -27.29 -2.03 -11.84
C TRP A 150 -25.92 -1.48 -12.27
N ILE A 151 -25.80 -0.92 -13.47
CA ILE A 151 -24.58 -0.23 -13.96
C ILE A 151 -24.20 0.91 -13.01
N GLN A 152 -25.15 1.81 -12.70
CA GLN A 152 -24.92 2.93 -11.79
C GLN A 152 -24.43 2.46 -10.41
N GLN A 153 -25.08 1.45 -9.84
CA GLN A 153 -24.70 0.90 -8.55
C GLN A 153 -23.33 0.20 -8.59
N SER A 154 -23.02 -0.50 -9.68
CA SER A 154 -21.74 -1.16 -9.89
C SER A 154 -20.59 -0.17 -9.95
N LEU A 155 -20.72 0.89 -10.76
CA LEU A 155 -19.69 1.93 -10.89
C LEU A 155 -19.55 2.76 -9.61
N LEU A 156 -20.67 3.11 -8.95
CA LEU A 156 -20.62 3.78 -7.65
C LEU A 156 -19.84 2.97 -6.60
N ALA A 157 -20.07 1.65 -6.56
CA ALA A 157 -19.34 0.76 -5.67
C ALA A 157 -17.82 0.74 -5.98
N GLN A 158 -17.42 0.84 -7.25
CA GLN A 158 -16.01 0.95 -7.62
C GLN A 158 -15.37 2.25 -7.09
N THR A 159 -16.09 3.37 -7.15
CA THR A 159 -15.58 4.64 -6.59
C THR A 159 -15.41 4.63 -5.06
N LYS A 160 -16.08 3.68 -4.39
CA LYS A 160 -15.99 3.46 -2.94
C LYS A 160 -15.05 2.33 -2.55
N THR A 161 -14.36 1.73 -3.51
CA THR A 161 -13.43 0.63 -3.27
C THR A 161 -12.00 1.13 -3.47
N CYS A 162 -11.17 0.98 -2.45
CA CYS A 162 -9.73 1.20 -2.55
C CYS A 162 -9.04 -0.08 -3.05
N LYS A 163 -8.26 0.00 -4.12
CA LYS A 163 -7.34 -1.04 -4.54
C LYS A 163 -5.97 -0.80 -3.92
N VAL A 164 -5.44 -1.85 -3.28
CA VAL A 164 -4.09 -1.86 -2.73
C VAL A 164 -3.21 -2.69 -3.65
N THR A 165 -2.18 -2.07 -4.20
CA THR A 165 -1.16 -2.73 -5.00
C THR A 165 0.15 -2.76 -4.23
N VAL A 166 0.78 -3.94 -4.23
CA VAL A 166 2.05 -4.17 -3.54
C VAL A 166 3.14 -4.34 -4.59
N PHE A 167 4.17 -3.51 -4.51
CA PHE A 167 5.36 -3.61 -5.34
C PHE A 167 6.53 -4.03 -4.47
N GLN A 168 7.20 -5.11 -4.84
CA GLN A 168 8.44 -5.53 -4.22
C GLN A 168 9.58 -5.26 -5.19
N ASN A 169 10.60 -4.54 -4.70
CA ASN A 169 11.76 -4.22 -5.51
C ASN A 169 12.87 -5.24 -5.27
N GLU A 170 13.65 -5.50 -6.32
CA GLU A 170 14.92 -6.22 -6.23
C GLU A 170 15.87 -5.55 -5.21
N PRO A 171 16.77 -6.31 -4.57
CA PRO A 171 17.73 -5.75 -3.63
C PRO A 171 18.58 -4.64 -4.26
N VAL A 172 18.59 -3.46 -3.64
CA VAL A 172 19.32 -2.28 -4.10
C VAL A 172 20.56 -2.05 -3.22
N LYS A 173 21.72 -1.94 -3.85
CA LYS A 173 22.98 -1.60 -3.17
C LYS A 173 23.13 -0.08 -3.04
N PHE A 174 23.24 0.38 -1.82
CA PHE A 174 23.48 1.78 -1.47
C PHE A 174 24.92 1.99 -1.00
N LYS A 175 25.48 3.14 -1.35
CA LYS A 175 26.78 3.60 -0.88
C LYS A 175 26.61 4.81 0.03
N LYS A 176 27.31 4.81 1.16
CA LYS A 176 27.33 5.92 2.10
C LYS A 176 28.10 7.09 1.49
N VAL A 177 27.48 8.27 1.48
CA VAL A 177 28.07 9.50 0.91
C VAL A 177 28.17 10.65 1.91
N GLY A 178 27.64 10.44 3.12
CA GLY A 178 27.73 11.36 4.25
C GLY A 178 27.44 10.63 5.56
N PRO A 179 27.53 11.31 6.72
CA PRO A 179 27.35 10.69 8.03
C PRO A 179 26.04 9.91 8.17
N ASN A 180 24.96 10.47 7.62
CA ASN A 180 23.59 9.95 7.72
C ASN A 180 22.94 9.76 6.35
N LYS A 181 23.73 9.63 5.27
CA LYS A 181 23.22 9.66 3.89
C LYS A 181 23.81 8.58 3.01
N TRP A 182 22.93 7.91 2.29
CA TRP A 182 23.24 6.84 1.35
C TRP A 182 22.59 7.09 0.00
N LEU A 183 23.28 6.73 -1.08
CA LEU A 183 22.80 6.86 -2.45
C LEU A 183 22.90 5.53 -3.19
N ALA A 184 21.93 5.26 -4.05
CA ALA A 184 22.00 4.20 -5.04
C ALA A 184 21.57 4.74 -6.40
N ASN A 185 22.31 4.36 -7.44
CA ASN A 185 21.94 4.61 -8.82
C ASN A 185 21.66 3.26 -9.47
N VAL A 186 20.43 3.06 -9.95
CA VAL A 186 19.94 1.79 -10.47
C VAL A 186 19.45 1.98 -11.90
N GLY A 187 19.93 1.11 -12.79
CA GLY A 187 19.53 1.07 -14.20
C GLY A 187 20.68 1.30 -15.17
N PRO A 188 20.39 1.42 -16.48
CA PRO A 188 19.04 1.45 -17.08
C PRO A 188 18.29 0.11 -16.96
N GLN A 189 16.95 0.17 -16.87
CA GLN A 189 16.07 -1.02 -16.82
C GLN A 189 14.84 -0.85 -17.72
N GLY A 190 14.28 -1.98 -18.17
CA GLY A 190 13.04 -2.02 -18.94
C GLY A 190 13.14 -1.39 -20.34
N LEU A 191 12.00 -1.32 -21.03
CA LEU A 191 11.91 -0.88 -22.43
C LEU A 191 12.28 0.60 -22.65
N CYS A 192 12.05 1.47 -21.66
CA CYS A 192 12.36 2.89 -21.74
C CYS A 192 13.69 3.26 -21.06
N HIS A 193 14.53 2.26 -20.74
CA HIS A 193 15.82 2.46 -20.08
C HIS A 193 15.71 3.39 -18.86
N SER A 194 14.78 3.09 -17.95
CA SER A 194 14.58 3.90 -16.75
C SER A 194 15.79 3.81 -15.83
N ILE A 195 16.20 4.96 -15.32
CA ILE A 195 17.27 5.15 -14.36
C ILE A 195 16.65 5.73 -13.09
N TYR A 196 16.99 5.13 -11.95
CA TYR A 196 16.50 5.52 -10.64
C TYR A 196 17.66 5.98 -9.78
N LEU A 197 17.52 7.17 -9.20
CA LEU A 197 18.39 7.65 -8.14
C LEU A 197 17.64 7.57 -6.81
N TYR A 198 18.06 6.65 -5.95
CA TYR A 198 17.53 6.49 -4.61
C TYR A 198 18.42 7.19 -3.60
N THR A 199 17.80 7.84 -2.62
CA THR A 199 18.47 8.44 -1.47
C THR A 199 17.82 7.92 -0.20
N MET A 200 18.64 7.49 0.75
CA MET A 200 18.22 7.24 2.14
C MET A 200 18.94 8.20 3.05
N GLU A 201 18.19 8.85 3.93
CA GLU A 201 18.73 9.82 4.87
C GLU A 201 18.14 9.58 6.26
N ASN A 202 19.00 9.45 7.25
CA ASN A 202 18.61 9.33 8.65
C ASN A 202 18.54 10.72 9.29
N ASP A 203 17.54 10.93 10.14
CA ASP A 203 17.39 12.20 10.84
C ASP A 203 18.57 12.41 11.81
N PRO A 204 19.33 13.52 11.71
CA PRO A 204 20.49 13.75 12.57
C PRO A 204 20.18 13.77 14.06
N GLN A 205 18.94 14.08 14.45
CA GLN A 205 18.50 14.16 15.84
C GLN A 205 17.82 12.87 16.32
N HIS A 206 17.43 11.99 15.40
CA HIS A 206 16.66 10.79 15.71
C HIS A 206 17.12 9.60 14.84
N THR A 207 17.93 8.70 15.42
CA THR A 207 18.55 7.56 14.70
C THR A 207 17.55 6.56 14.11
N THR A 208 16.29 6.58 14.57
CA THR A 208 15.22 5.70 14.09
C THR A 208 14.33 6.36 13.03
N LEU A 209 14.47 7.66 12.78
CA LEU A 209 13.65 8.40 11.83
C LEU A 209 14.37 8.50 10.49
N TRP A 210 13.66 8.14 9.44
CA TRP A 210 14.24 8.03 8.10
C TRP A 210 13.44 8.80 7.07
N LYS A 211 14.16 9.22 6.04
CA LYS A 211 13.64 9.73 4.79
C LYS A 211 14.18 8.89 3.66
N TRP A 212 13.33 8.63 2.68
CA TRP A 212 13.69 7.98 1.44
C TRP A 212 13.18 8.84 0.30
N SER A 213 13.98 9.01 -0.74
CA SER A 213 13.51 9.67 -1.96
C SER A 213 13.98 8.94 -3.21
N GLN A 214 13.14 8.97 -4.23
CA GLN A 214 13.44 8.47 -5.55
C GLN A 214 13.32 9.59 -6.56
N VAL A 215 14.29 9.67 -7.46
CA VAL A 215 14.16 10.41 -8.72
C VAL A 215 14.22 9.40 -9.85
N ARG A 216 13.21 9.40 -10.72
CA ARG A 216 13.17 8.56 -11.91
C ARG A 216 13.41 9.41 -13.16
N THR A 217 14.29 8.94 -14.02
CA THR A 217 14.50 9.48 -15.36
C THR A 217 14.56 8.36 -16.39
N PHE A 218 14.50 8.70 -17.66
CA PHE A 218 14.46 7.76 -18.77
C PHE A 218 15.53 8.13 -19.78
N ALA A 219 16.41 7.18 -20.09
CA ALA A 219 17.48 7.39 -21.07
C ALA A 219 16.96 7.31 -22.51
N ASP A 220 15.93 6.51 -22.77
CA ASP A 220 15.28 6.44 -24.07
C ASP A 220 13.85 7.01 -24.00
N LYS A 221 13.61 8.01 -24.85
CA LYS A 221 12.30 8.69 -25.02
C LYS A 221 11.80 8.63 -26.46
N THR A 222 12.53 7.94 -27.33
CA THR A 222 12.31 7.96 -28.78
C THR A 222 11.28 6.92 -29.21
N GLY A 223 11.26 5.77 -28.53
CA GLY A 223 10.26 4.72 -28.73
C GLY A 223 8.84 5.20 -28.44
N GLU A 224 7.87 4.71 -29.21
CA GLU A 224 6.46 5.12 -29.13
C GLU A 224 5.86 4.97 -27.73
N LEU A 225 6.22 3.89 -27.02
CA LEU A 225 5.79 3.60 -25.65
C LEU A 225 6.46 4.49 -24.58
N CYS A 226 7.53 5.20 -24.94
CA CYS A 226 8.34 6.01 -24.02
C CYS A 226 8.16 7.52 -24.27
N LYS A 227 7.33 7.89 -25.25
CA LYS A 227 6.98 9.28 -25.54
C LYS A 227 6.08 9.84 -24.43
N GLY A 228 6.37 11.08 -24.00
CA GLY A 228 5.56 11.79 -23.00
C GLY A 228 5.74 11.31 -21.57
N VAL A 229 6.65 10.35 -21.31
CA VAL A 229 6.92 9.90 -19.95
C VAL A 229 7.61 11.02 -19.17
N GLU A 230 7.05 11.35 -18.00
CA GLU A 230 7.57 12.38 -17.12
C GLU A 230 9.01 12.06 -16.69
N THR A 231 9.89 13.04 -16.83
CA THR A 231 11.28 12.91 -16.40
C THR A 231 11.59 13.73 -15.19
N ASN A 232 12.44 13.18 -14.33
CA ASN A 232 12.72 13.71 -13.00
C ASN A 232 11.49 13.66 -12.08
N TYR A 233 10.60 12.70 -12.32
CA TYR A 233 9.53 12.39 -11.38
C TYR A 233 10.17 12.05 -10.04
N ARG A 234 9.80 12.81 -9.01
CA ARG A 234 10.38 12.73 -7.67
C ARG A 234 9.32 12.38 -6.65
N VAL A 235 9.58 11.31 -5.90
CA VAL A 235 8.77 10.93 -4.75
C VAL A 235 9.63 10.92 -3.51
N GLU A 236 9.06 11.41 -2.42
CA GLU A 236 9.66 11.39 -1.11
C GLU A 236 8.75 10.67 -0.11
N TYR A 237 9.36 9.85 0.74
CA TYR A 237 8.72 9.20 1.87
C TYR A 237 9.48 9.54 3.14
N GLY A 238 8.76 9.72 4.24
CA GLY A 238 9.41 9.96 5.52
C GLY A 238 8.45 9.94 6.69
N TRP A 239 9.01 10.04 7.89
CA TRP A 239 8.24 10.12 9.13
C TRP A 239 7.29 11.33 9.18
N GLN A 240 7.65 12.40 8.47
CA GLN A 240 6.86 13.64 8.32
C GLN A 240 5.73 13.53 7.28
N GLY A 241 5.61 12.39 6.57
CA GLY A 241 4.52 12.17 5.64
C GLY A 241 3.16 12.22 6.32
N GLY A 242 2.14 12.64 5.57
CA GLY A 242 0.78 12.77 6.07
C GLY A 242 -0.01 11.47 5.92
N ASP A 243 -1.10 11.38 6.68
CA ASP A 243 -2.12 10.38 6.39
C ASP A 243 -2.90 10.82 5.15
N LEU A 244 -3.27 9.84 4.33
CA LEU A 244 -4.08 10.09 3.16
C LEU A 244 -5.56 9.92 3.51
N PRO A 245 -6.38 10.99 3.45
CA PRO A 245 -7.82 10.85 3.60
C PRO A 245 -8.40 10.15 2.37
N MET A 246 -8.70 8.86 2.49
CA MET A 246 -9.48 8.10 1.51
C MET A 246 -10.86 7.76 2.08
N THR A 247 -11.91 7.94 1.27
CA THR A 247 -13.29 7.59 1.64
C THR A 247 -13.67 6.28 0.96
N CYS A 248 -13.12 5.18 1.46
CA CYS A 248 -13.39 3.83 0.94
C CYS A 248 -14.26 3.03 1.90
N ASP A 249 -15.32 2.44 1.36
CA ASP A 249 -16.21 1.51 2.07
C ASP A 249 -15.67 0.06 2.01
N ALA A 250 -14.78 -0.22 1.05
CA ALA A 250 -14.14 -1.52 0.88
C ALA A 250 -12.66 -1.40 0.45
N ILE A 251 -11.86 -2.40 0.81
CA ILE A 251 -10.48 -2.58 0.35
C ILE A 251 -10.39 -3.86 -0.48
N SER A 252 -9.78 -3.77 -1.65
CA SER A 252 -9.48 -4.88 -2.52
C SER A 252 -7.96 -5.05 -2.64
N PHE A 253 -7.50 -6.29 -2.48
CA PHE A 253 -6.10 -6.68 -2.66
C PHE A 253 -5.97 -7.47 -3.96
N GLY A 254 -4.93 -7.19 -4.75
CA GLY A 254 -4.63 -7.93 -5.97
C GLY A 254 -4.24 -7.02 -7.13
N PHE A 255 -3.90 -7.67 -8.24
CA PHE A 255 -3.68 -7.03 -9.54
C PHE A 255 -4.97 -7.05 -10.36
#